data_AF-J3G0G8-F1
#
_entry.id   AF-J3G0G8-F1
#
_cell.length_a   1.000
_cell.length_b   1.000
_cell.length_c   1.000
_cell.angle_alpha   90.00
_cell.angle_beta   90.00
_cell.angle_gamma   90.00
#
_symmetry.space_group_name_H-M   'P 1'
#
loop_
_entity.id
_entity.type
_entity.pdbx_description
1 polymer ?
#
loop_
_entity_poly.entity_id
_entity_poly.type
_entity_poly.pdbx_seq_one_letter_code
_entity_poly.pdbx_strand_id
1 'polypeptide(L)'
;MSMLIKTGAFLQLIETPKDAQVIIKLIRAGEHPNKTMEQFADVLANAPSVTLHIKDDGKTSTLDFDPWSDIDVIPDNSIDEKDIAALTQLALAFYHQQVITPEGIAYLYRLPAEPPRLRVDIEEFDIDVEDHQLYSLGVYDTRSADSGSPFEGSKRNPETGQMFDYGSALNELLKAFTKLKL
;
A
#
# COMPACT_ATOMS: atom_id res chain seq x y z
N MET A 1 -15.19 -7.12 -16.03
CA MET A 1 -15.41 -5.66 -15.85
C MET A 1 -14.17 -5.12 -15.18
N SER A 2 -13.50 -4.15 -15.80
CA SER A 2 -12.29 -3.54 -15.24
C SER A 2 -12.67 -2.73 -14.00
N MET A 3 -11.95 -2.91 -12.88
CA MET A 3 -12.21 -2.13 -11.66
C MET A 3 -11.60 -0.74 -11.79
N LEU A 4 -12.32 0.28 -11.34
CA LEU A 4 -11.78 1.64 -11.23
C LEU A 4 -10.69 1.69 -10.15
N ILE A 5 -9.68 2.51 -10.41
CA ILE A 5 -8.68 2.86 -9.40
C ILE A 5 -9.37 3.54 -8.21
N LYS A 6 -8.98 3.12 -7.01
CA LYS A 6 -9.49 3.66 -5.74
C LYS A 6 -8.49 4.64 -5.14
N THR A 7 -8.85 5.29 -4.04
CA THR A 7 -7.89 6.04 -3.24
C THR A 7 -7.18 5.07 -2.29
N GLY A 8 -5.85 5.14 -2.23
CA GLY A 8 -5.04 4.15 -1.55
C GLY A 8 -3.56 4.48 -1.48
N ALA A 9 -2.76 3.51 -1.02
CA ALA A 9 -1.31 3.59 -0.95
C ALA A 9 -0.71 2.39 -1.66
N PHE A 10 0.16 2.66 -2.64
CA PHE A 10 1.01 1.67 -3.28
C PHE A 10 2.33 1.58 -2.53
N LEU A 11 2.78 0.35 -2.26
CA LEU A 11 3.99 0.02 -1.53
C LEU A 11 4.81 -0.95 -2.36
N GLN A 12 6.11 -0.70 -2.48
CA GLN A 12 7.06 -1.60 -3.12
C GLN A 12 8.29 -1.74 -2.24
N LEU A 13 8.63 -2.98 -1.90
CA LEU A 13 9.85 -3.33 -1.20
C LEU A 13 10.96 -3.62 -2.20
N ILE A 14 12.12 -3.00 -2.01
CA ILE A 14 13.35 -3.27 -2.75
C ILE A 14 14.41 -3.68 -1.73
N GLU A 15 14.69 -4.98 -1.65
CA GLU A 15 15.73 -5.50 -0.79
C GLU A 15 17.03 -5.70 -1.56
N THR A 16 18.12 -5.22 -0.97
CA THR A 16 19.48 -5.56 -1.38
C THR A 16 20.20 -6.23 -0.21
N PRO A 17 21.32 -6.92 -0.43
CA PRO A 17 22.08 -7.55 0.66
C PRO A 17 22.58 -6.60 1.76
N LYS A 18 22.47 -5.27 1.58
CA LYS A 18 23.02 -4.25 2.50
C LYS A 18 22.01 -3.22 2.98
N ASP A 19 20.85 -3.10 2.31
CA ASP A 19 19.89 -2.01 2.49
C ASP A 19 18.51 -2.50 2.01
N ALA A 20 17.45 -2.10 2.70
CA ALA A 20 16.08 -2.32 2.25
C ALA A 20 15.41 -0.97 2.05
N GLN A 21 14.60 -0.84 1.00
CA GLN A 21 13.89 0.39 0.69
C GLN A 21 12.42 0.10 0.48
N VAL A 22 11.55 0.92 1.05
CA VAL A 22 10.12 0.87 0.77
C VAL A 22 9.72 2.13 0.04
N ILE A 23 9.35 1.98 -1.23
CA ILE A 23 8.77 3.05 -2.04
C ILE A 23 7.28 3.12 -1.72
N ILE A 24 6.79 4.32 -1.43
CA ILE A 24 5.40 4.64 -1.13
C ILE A 24 4.89 5.61 -2.18
N LYS A 25 3.75 5.30 -2.80
CA LYS A 25 3.01 6.23 -3.66
C LYS A 25 1.58 6.35 -3.17
N LEU A 26 1.14 7.56 -2.87
CA LEU A 26 -0.24 7.83 -2.47
C LEU A 26 -1.07 8.06 -3.73
N ILE A 27 -2.15 7.30 -3.89
CA ILE A 27 -3.01 7.35 -5.07
C ILE A 27 -4.36 7.93 -4.68
N ARG A 28 -4.82 8.96 -5.40
CA ARG A 28 -6.13 9.56 -5.22
C ARG A 28 -7.00 9.32 -6.43
N ALA A 29 -8.13 8.65 -6.23
CA ALA A 29 -9.05 8.35 -7.33
C ALA A 29 -9.56 9.61 -8.06
N GLY A 30 -9.67 10.74 -7.35
CA GLY A 30 -10.11 12.02 -7.93
C GLY A 30 -9.16 12.61 -8.97
N GLU A 31 -7.86 12.31 -8.90
CA GLU A 31 -6.83 12.76 -9.86
C GLU A 31 -6.82 11.90 -11.13
N HIS A 32 -7.47 10.74 -11.10
CA HIS A 32 -7.49 9.75 -12.17
C HIS A 32 -8.91 9.31 -12.53
N PRO A 33 -9.79 10.26 -12.93
CA PRO A 33 -11.18 9.94 -13.23
C PRO A 33 -11.27 8.93 -14.39
N ASN A 34 -12.05 7.87 -14.20
CA ASN A 34 -12.30 6.80 -15.17
C ASN A 34 -11.08 5.90 -15.49
N LYS A 35 -9.95 6.06 -14.80
CA LYS A 35 -8.83 5.13 -14.94
C LYS A 35 -9.13 3.81 -14.22
N THR A 36 -8.76 2.71 -14.86
CA THR A 36 -8.99 1.36 -14.35
C THR A 36 -7.69 0.72 -13.89
N MET A 37 -7.80 -0.42 -13.19
CA MET A 37 -6.64 -1.21 -12.75
C MET A 37 -5.75 -1.68 -13.90
N GLU A 38 -6.30 -1.86 -15.11
CA GLU A 38 -5.52 -2.15 -16.33
C GLU A 38 -4.58 -0.99 -16.72
N GLN A 39 -4.89 0.23 -16.29
CA GLN A 39 -4.11 1.44 -16.55
C GLN A 39 -3.29 1.88 -15.32
N PHE A 40 -3.16 1.00 -14.32
CA PHE A 40 -2.57 1.36 -13.03
C PHE A 40 -1.06 1.62 -13.14
N ALA A 41 -0.35 0.89 -14.01
CA ALA A 41 1.07 1.13 -14.27
C ALA A 41 1.34 2.57 -14.76
N ASP A 42 0.52 3.09 -15.68
CA ASP A 42 0.61 4.48 -16.15
C ASP A 42 0.38 5.49 -15.02
N VAL A 43 -0.58 5.18 -14.12
CA VAL A 43 -0.86 6.02 -12.95
C VAL A 43 0.34 6.05 -12.02
N LEU A 44 0.93 4.89 -11.73
CA LEU A 44 2.10 4.78 -10.86
C LEU A 44 3.33 5.47 -11.44
N ALA A 45 3.52 5.42 -12.76
CA ALA A 45 4.65 6.09 -13.42
C ALA A 45 4.66 7.61 -13.20
N ASN A 46 3.48 8.22 -13.01
CA ASN A 46 3.33 9.66 -12.81
C ASN A 46 3.05 10.05 -11.36
N ALA A 47 2.81 9.08 -10.48
CA ALA A 47 2.47 9.37 -9.08
C ALA A 47 3.73 9.76 -8.28
N PRO A 48 3.64 10.80 -7.43
CA PRO A 48 4.72 11.20 -6.55
C PRO A 48 5.11 10.06 -5.61
N SER A 49 6.41 9.97 -5.28
CA SER A 49 6.95 8.87 -4.49
C SER A 49 7.76 9.34 -3.29
N VAL A 50 7.64 8.59 -2.20
CA VAL A 50 8.42 8.74 -0.97
C VAL A 50 9.14 7.43 -0.73
N THR A 51 10.42 7.47 -0.38
CA THR A 51 11.21 6.27 -0.13
C THR A 51 11.63 6.24 1.33
N LEU A 52 11.27 5.17 2.04
CA LEU A 52 11.86 4.89 3.34
C LEU A 52 13.08 3.99 3.14
N HIS A 53 14.25 4.52 3.44
CA HIS A 53 15.49 3.74 3.54
C HIS A 53 15.52 3.05 4.90
N ILE A 54 15.77 1.75 4.91
CA ILE A 54 15.80 0.90 6.09
C ILE A 54 17.17 0.22 6.15
N LYS A 55 17.88 0.47 7.25
CA LYS A 55 19.20 -0.09 7.53
C LYS A 55 19.20 -0.84 8.86
N ASP A 56 20.15 -1.75 8.99
CA ASP A 56 20.39 -2.52 10.20
C ASP A 56 19.11 -3.24 10.71
N ASP A 57 18.37 -3.87 9.79
CA ASP A 57 17.16 -4.65 10.10
C ASP A 57 16.06 -3.82 10.79
N GLY A 58 15.79 -2.62 10.29
CA GLY A 58 14.75 -1.73 10.84
C GLY A 58 15.21 -0.82 11.98
N LYS A 59 16.47 -0.93 12.46
CA LYS A 59 16.96 -0.11 13.58
C LYS A 59 17.15 1.36 13.23
N THR A 60 17.50 1.64 11.99
CA THR A 60 17.63 3.00 11.48
C THR A 60 16.83 3.13 10.21
N SER A 61 16.01 4.16 10.13
CA SER A 61 15.27 4.48 8.93
C SER A 61 15.33 5.98 8.62
N THR A 62 15.27 6.30 7.34
CA THR A 62 15.30 7.70 6.86
C THR A 62 14.33 7.82 5.70
N LEU A 63 13.45 8.81 5.78
CA LEU A 63 12.43 9.05 4.76
C LEU A 63 12.95 10.11 3.80
N ASP A 64 13.12 9.73 2.54
CA ASP A 64 13.52 10.60 1.45
C ASP A 64 12.32 10.92 0.57
N PHE A 65 12.15 12.20 0.25
CA PHE A 65 11.13 12.68 -0.68
C PHE A 65 11.78 12.89 -2.04
N ASP A 66 11.16 12.41 -3.11
CA ASP A 66 11.65 12.72 -4.45
C ASP A 66 11.59 14.25 -4.66
N PRO A 67 12.71 14.94 -4.99
CA PRO A 67 12.73 16.39 -5.16
C PRO A 67 11.79 16.92 -6.26
N TRP A 68 11.24 16.05 -7.11
CA TRP A 68 10.24 16.38 -8.14
C TRP A 68 8.81 15.98 -7.79
N SER A 69 8.60 15.40 -6.60
CA SER A 69 7.29 14.95 -6.16
C SER A 69 6.52 16.08 -5.51
N ASP A 70 5.53 16.62 -6.24
CA ASP A 70 4.44 17.40 -5.66
C ASP A 70 3.57 16.44 -4.82
N ILE A 71 4.06 16.08 -3.64
CA ILE A 71 3.30 15.30 -2.67
C ILE A 71 2.26 16.25 -2.09
N ASP A 72 1.12 16.38 -2.78
CA ASP A 72 -0.04 17.06 -2.24
C ASP A 72 -0.45 16.29 -0.99
N VAL A 73 -0.22 16.82 0.20
CA VAL A 73 -0.74 16.30 1.47
C VAL A 73 -1.33 17.51 2.16
N ILE A 74 -2.63 17.42 2.47
CA ILE A 74 -3.52 18.52 2.90
C ILE A 74 -3.74 19.59 1.80
N PRO A 75 -4.94 20.18 1.66
CA PRO A 75 -5.18 21.33 0.75
C PRO A 75 -4.32 22.59 1.01
N ASP A 76 -3.34 22.55 1.93
CA ASP A 76 -2.38 23.63 2.22
C ASP A 76 -0.92 23.34 1.81
N ASN A 77 -0.67 22.23 1.09
CA ASN A 77 0.65 21.85 0.54
C ASN A 77 1.77 21.67 1.57
N SER A 78 1.47 21.28 2.82
CA SER A 78 2.49 20.94 3.81
C SER A 78 2.39 19.50 4.31
N ILE A 79 3.48 18.73 4.16
CA ILE A 79 3.66 17.48 4.89
C ILE A 79 3.98 17.84 6.34
N ASP A 80 3.11 17.46 7.28
CA ASP A 80 3.38 17.66 8.70
C ASP A 80 4.15 16.47 9.32
N GLU A 81 4.69 16.65 10.53
CA GLU A 81 5.43 15.59 11.22
C GLU A 81 4.58 14.32 11.47
N LYS A 82 3.26 14.44 11.55
CA LYS A 82 2.35 13.31 11.75
C LYS A 82 2.20 12.52 10.46
N ASP A 83 2.16 13.19 9.31
CA ASP A 83 2.13 12.56 8.00
C ASP A 83 3.43 11.78 7.76
N ILE A 84 4.59 12.36 8.09
CA ILE A 84 5.90 11.68 8.05
C ILE A 84 5.89 10.43 8.95
N ALA A 85 5.39 10.58 10.19
CA ALA A 85 5.32 9.48 11.13
C ALA A 85 4.38 8.37 10.64
N ALA A 86 3.25 8.73 10.02
CA ALA A 86 2.29 7.77 9.49
C ALA A 86 2.84 7.00 8.27
N LEU A 87 3.50 7.69 7.34
CA LEU A 87 4.18 7.07 6.20
C LEU A 87 5.31 6.14 6.65
N THR A 88 6.12 6.59 7.61
CA THR A 88 7.20 5.78 8.20
C THR A 88 6.64 4.52 8.86
N GLN A 89 5.57 4.64 9.66
CA GLN A 89 4.90 3.50 10.29
C GLN A 89 4.34 2.53 9.26
N LEU A 90 3.76 3.04 8.15
CA LEU A 90 3.23 2.22 7.08
C LEU A 90 4.33 1.40 6.41
N ALA A 91 5.44 2.06 6.01
CA ALA A 91 6.55 1.39 5.37
C ALA A 91 7.24 0.37 6.28
N LEU A 92 7.45 0.69 7.55
CA LEU A 92 8.01 -0.29 8.51
C LEU A 92 7.07 -1.48 8.73
N ALA A 93 5.77 -1.25 8.82
CA ALA A 93 4.80 -2.35 8.95
C ALA A 93 4.76 -3.23 7.70
N PHE A 94 4.95 -2.64 6.51
CA PHE A 94 5.07 -3.36 5.25
C PHE A 94 6.40 -4.11 5.10
N TYR A 95 7.47 -3.59 5.69
CA TYR A 95 8.76 -4.28 5.74
C TYR A 95 8.72 -5.50 6.68
N HIS A 96 8.05 -5.39 7.83
CA HIS A 96 8.04 -6.45 8.85
C HIS A 96 6.97 -7.53 8.66
N GLN A 97 5.97 -7.32 7.79
CA GLN A 97 4.97 -8.33 7.49
C GLN A 97 5.60 -9.53 6.74
N GLN A 98 4.99 -10.70 6.81
CA GLN A 98 5.52 -11.96 6.24
C GLN A 98 4.55 -12.68 5.29
N VAL A 99 3.48 -12.01 4.88
CA VAL A 99 2.35 -12.58 4.14
C VAL A 99 2.41 -12.26 2.65
N ILE A 100 2.64 -10.99 2.33
CA ILE A 100 2.85 -10.49 0.96
C ILE A 100 4.27 -10.87 0.55
N THR A 101 4.45 -11.32 -0.69
CA THR A 101 5.69 -11.93 -1.21
C THR A 101 6.93 -11.05 -0.98
N PRO A 102 8.15 -11.63 -1.02
CA PRO A 102 9.40 -10.91 -0.78
C PRO A 102 9.72 -9.84 -1.84
N GLU A 103 9.28 -10.01 -3.10
CA GLU A 103 9.37 -8.93 -4.10
C GLU A 103 8.38 -7.78 -3.79
N GLY A 104 7.40 -8.04 -2.93
CA GLY A 104 6.78 -7.08 -2.02
C GLY A 104 6.12 -5.90 -2.68
N ILE A 105 5.18 -6.13 -3.61
CA ILE A 105 4.37 -5.06 -4.21
C ILE A 105 2.92 -5.19 -3.76
N ALA A 106 2.40 -4.12 -3.17
CA ALA A 106 1.04 -4.09 -2.65
C ALA A 106 0.35 -2.75 -2.90
N TYR A 107 -0.92 -2.81 -3.22
CA TYR A 107 -1.81 -1.66 -3.26
C TYR A 107 -2.91 -1.79 -2.22
N LEU A 108 -2.89 -0.92 -1.22
CA LEU A 108 -3.87 -0.88 -0.14
C LEU A 108 -4.92 0.18 -0.46
N TYR A 109 -6.19 -0.18 -0.48
CA TYR A 109 -7.27 0.77 -0.74
C TYR A 109 -8.48 0.54 0.16
N ARG A 110 -9.15 1.64 0.53
CA ARG A 110 -10.35 1.58 1.36
C ARG A 110 -11.57 1.22 0.52
N LEU A 111 -12.42 0.37 1.08
CA LEU A 111 -13.75 0.10 0.57
C LEU A 111 -14.82 0.78 1.42
N PRO A 112 -15.99 1.09 0.84
CA PRO A 112 -17.13 1.58 1.61
C PRO A 112 -17.49 0.63 2.75
N ALA A 113 -17.64 1.19 3.95
CA ALA A 113 -18.07 0.50 5.15
C ALA A 113 -18.82 1.46 6.08
N GLU A 114 -19.83 0.96 6.80
CA GLU A 114 -20.56 1.75 7.79
C GLU A 114 -19.74 1.88 9.08
N PRO A 115 -19.55 3.10 9.63
CA PRO A 115 -18.87 3.26 10.92
C PRO A 115 -19.53 2.42 12.03
N PRO A 116 -18.75 1.82 12.96
CA PRO A 116 -17.30 1.94 13.12
C PRO A 116 -16.49 0.94 12.27
N ARG A 117 -17.13 0.24 11.32
CA ARG A 117 -16.47 -0.80 10.53
C ARG A 117 -15.53 -0.18 9.51
N LEU A 118 -14.40 -0.85 9.29
CA LEU A 118 -13.46 -0.53 8.24
C LEU A 118 -13.31 -1.72 7.29
N ARG A 119 -13.19 -1.43 6.00
CA ARG A 119 -12.81 -2.41 4.98
C ARG A 119 -11.65 -1.86 4.18
N VAL A 120 -10.59 -2.66 4.09
CA VAL A 120 -9.39 -2.35 3.34
C VAL A 120 -9.06 -3.60 2.55
N ASP A 121 -8.89 -3.47 1.26
CA ASP A 121 -8.36 -4.57 0.47
C ASP A 121 -6.88 -4.28 0.20
N ILE A 122 -6.09 -5.34 0.13
CA ILE A 122 -4.71 -5.28 -0.31
C ILE A 122 -4.62 -6.11 -1.59
N GLU A 123 -4.26 -5.47 -2.68
CA GLU A 123 -3.97 -6.17 -3.93
C GLU A 123 -2.46 -6.33 -4.07
N GLU A 124 -2.02 -7.58 -4.18
CA GLU A 124 -0.61 -7.95 -4.33
C GLU A 124 -0.29 -8.09 -5.81
N PHE A 125 0.85 -7.55 -6.21
CA PHE A 125 1.29 -7.55 -7.60
C PHE A 125 2.65 -8.21 -7.77
N ASP A 126 2.88 -8.67 -8.99
CA ASP A 126 4.20 -8.91 -9.55
C ASP A 126 4.47 -7.90 -10.67
N ILE A 127 5.74 -7.59 -10.93
CA ILE A 127 6.16 -6.83 -12.11
C ILE A 127 6.85 -7.80 -13.06
N ASP A 128 6.29 -7.95 -14.25
CA ASP A 128 7.01 -8.64 -15.31
C ASP A 128 8.11 -7.70 -15.85
N VAL A 129 9.35 -8.19 -15.80
CA VAL A 129 10.55 -7.42 -16.15
C VAL A 129 10.63 -7.16 -17.67
N GLU A 130 9.94 -7.96 -18.48
CA GLU A 130 9.97 -7.85 -19.94
C GLU A 130 9.02 -6.76 -20.46
N ASP A 131 7.79 -6.72 -19.93
CA ASP A 131 6.75 -5.77 -20.39
C ASP A 131 6.48 -4.61 -19.42
N HIS A 132 7.08 -4.64 -18.23
CA HIS A 132 6.91 -3.66 -17.15
C HIS A 132 5.45 -3.51 -16.69
N GLN A 133 4.62 -4.55 -16.87
CA GLN A 133 3.24 -4.57 -16.42
C GLN A 133 3.11 -5.15 -15.00
N LEU A 134 2.04 -4.72 -14.34
CA LEU A 134 1.66 -5.20 -13.02
C LEU A 134 0.63 -6.32 -13.16
N TYR A 135 0.96 -7.48 -12.61
CA TYR A 135 0.09 -8.65 -12.61
C TYR A 135 -0.44 -8.90 -11.19
N SER A 136 -1.76 -8.91 -11.03
CA SER A 136 -2.39 -9.18 -9.74
C SER A 136 -2.19 -10.65 -9.35
N LEU A 137 -1.46 -10.89 -8.27
CA LEU A 137 -1.23 -12.23 -7.70
C LEU A 137 -2.34 -12.65 -6.72
N GLY A 138 -3.12 -11.69 -6.23
CA GLY A 138 -4.26 -11.94 -5.37
C GLY A 138 -4.70 -10.73 -4.58
N VAL A 139 -5.89 -10.87 -3.98
CA VAL A 139 -6.49 -9.81 -3.14
C VAL A 139 -6.71 -10.35 -1.74
N TYR A 140 -6.24 -9.60 -0.75
CA TYR A 140 -6.51 -9.80 0.66
C TYR A 140 -7.74 -8.97 1.02
N ASP A 141 -8.88 -9.63 1.22
CA ASP A 141 -10.11 -9.00 1.69
C ASP A 141 -10.01 -8.81 3.20
N THR A 142 -9.85 -7.57 3.66
CA THR A 142 -9.63 -7.28 5.09
C THR A 142 -10.74 -6.41 5.66
N ARG A 143 -11.14 -6.70 6.90
CA ARG A 143 -12.18 -5.98 7.61
C ARG A 143 -11.87 -5.83 9.08
N SER A 144 -12.32 -4.72 9.66
CA SER A 144 -12.36 -4.51 11.10
C SER A 144 -13.76 -4.11 11.52
N ALA A 145 -14.25 -4.71 12.60
CA ALA A 145 -15.55 -4.40 13.17
C ALA A 145 -15.52 -3.14 14.06
N ASP A 146 -14.35 -2.76 14.58
CA ASP A 146 -14.20 -1.72 15.59
C ASP A 146 -13.01 -0.80 15.28
N SER A 147 -13.22 0.15 14.39
CA SER A 147 -12.31 1.27 14.10
C SER A 147 -10.86 0.87 13.76
N GLY A 148 -10.62 -0.38 13.33
CA GLY A 148 -9.31 -0.88 12.93
C GLY A 148 -8.61 -1.79 13.95
N SER A 149 -9.28 -2.34 14.97
CA SER A 149 -8.65 -3.29 15.90
C SER A 149 -9.57 -4.41 16.41
N PRO A 150 -9.28 -5.70 16.13
CA PRO A 150 -8.32 -6.20 15.13
C PRO A 150 -8.87 -6.10 13.71
N PHE A 151 -7.97 -6.19 12.73
CA PHE A 151 -8.31 -6.58 11.37
C PHE A 151 -8.24 -8.10 11.23
N GLU A 152 -9.20 -8.63 10.48
CA GLU A 152 -9.27 -10.03 10.08
C GLU A 152 -9.54 -10.09 8.58
N GLY A 153 -9.13 -11.16 7.92
CA GLY A 153 -9.37 -11.29 6.50
C GLY A 153 -8.84 -12.56 5.90
N SER A 154 -8.95 -12.63 4.59
CA SER A 154 -8.57 -13.80 3.81
C SER A 154 -8.01 -13.37 2.47
N LYS A 155 -6.99 -14.08 1.99
CA LYS A 155 -6.50 -13.96 0.62
C LYS A 155 -7.37 -14.82 -0.29
N ARG A 156 -7.85 -14.23 -1.38
CA ARG A 156 -8.47 -14.96 -2.48
C ARG A 156 -7.45 -15.20 -3.58
N ASN A 157 -7.22 -16.46 -3.93
CA ASN A 157 -6.44 -16.80 -5.12
C ASN A 157 -7.24 -16.39 -6.38
N PRO A 158 -6.66 -15.58 -7.29
CA PRO A 158 -7.38 -15.04 -8.43
C PRO A 158 -7.70 -16.09 -9.51
N GLU A 159 -6.90 -17.15 -9.61
CA GLU A 159 -7.05 -18.22 -10.61
C GLU A 159 -8.02 -19.31 -10.16
N THR A 160 -7.90 -19.73 -8.89
CA THR A 160 -8.68 -20.87 -8.35
C THR A 160 -9.89 -20.44 -7.54
N GLY A 161 -9.93 -19.16 -7.10
CA GLY A 161 -10.94 -18.65 -6.17
C GLY A 161 -10.79 -19.18 -4.74
N GLN A 162 -9.75 -19.96 -4.44
CA GLN A 162 -9.53 -20.51 -3.11
C GLN A 162 -9.23 -19.41 -2.09
N MET A 163 -9.82 -19.53 -0.90
CA MET A 163 -9.65 -18.59 0.20
C MET A 163 -8.65 -19.13 1.23
N PHE A 164 -7.71 -18.29 1.64
CA PHE A 164 -6.71 -18.59 2.67
C PHE A 164 -6.79 -17.55 3.78
N ASP A 165 -7.01 -17.99 5.01
CA ASP A 165 -6.98 -17.11 6.19
C ASP A 165 -5.51 -16.79 6.54
N TYR A 166 -5.19 -15.49 6.65
CA TYR A 166 -3.86 -15.03 7.06
C TYR A 166 -3.81 -14.63 8.55
N GLY A 167 -4.91 -14.79 9.27
CA GLY A 167 -5.06 -14.41 10.67
C GLY A 167 -4.83 -12.92 10.91
N SER A 168 -3.98 -12.61 11.89
CA SER A 168 -3.66 -11.24 12.28
C SER A 168 -2.38 -10.69 11.65
N ALA A 169 -1.77 -11.40 10.70
CA ALA A 169 -0.42 -11.09 10.22
C ALA A 169 -0.31 -9.74 9.49
N LEU A 170 -1.42 -9.25 8.91
CA LEU A 170 -1.49 -7.92 8.26
C LEU A 170 -2.03 -6.81 9.18
N ASN A 171 -2.30 -7.10 10.44
CA ASN A 171 -3.01 -6.18 11.34
C ASN A 171 -2.26 -4.86 11.56
N GLU A 172 -0.95 -4.90 11.77
CA GLU A 172 -0.16 -3.67 11.98
C GLU A 172 -0.04 -2.83 10.71
N LEU A 173 0.08 -3.48 9.54
CA LEU A 173 0.05 -2.80 8.24
C LEU A 173 -1.28 -2.06 8.02
N LEU A 174 -2.39 -2.74 8.27
CA LEU A 174 -3.73 -2.19 8.10
C LEU A 174 -4.00 -1.04 9.08
N LYS A 175 -3.58 -1.16 10.35
CA LYS A 175 -3.65 -0.08 11.33
C LYS A 175 -2.79 1.14 10.94
N ALA A 176 -1.62 0.92 10.35
CA ALA A 176 -0.79 2.02 9.88
C ALA A 176 -1.48 2.74 8.71
N PHE A 177 -2.04 1.98 7.77
CA PHE A 177 -2.78 2.53 6.63
C PHE A 177 -4.03 3.33 7.03
N THR A 178 -4.77 2.91 8.06
CA THR A 178 -5.97 3.65 8.50
C THR A 178 -5.67 5.00 9.14
N LYS A 179 -4.42 5.23 9.58
CA LYS A 179 -3.98 6.53 10.10
C LYS A 179 -3.71 7.56 9.00
N LEU A 180 -3.48 7.11 7.76
CA LEU A 180 -3.30 8.01 6.63
C LEU A 180 -4.59 8.79 6.34
N LYS A 181 -4.43 10.06 6.00
CA LYS A 181 -5.48 10.90 5.42
C LYS A 181 -5.30 10.91 3.91
N LEU A 182 -6.17 10.20 3.21
CA LEU A 182 -6.14 10.05 1.75
C LEU A 182 -7.40 10.64 1.12
#